data_AF-A0A9P4MGP7-F1
#
_entry.id   AF-A0A9P4MGP7-F1
#
_cell.length_a   1.000
_cell.length_b   1.000
_cell.length_c   1.000
_cell.angle_alpha   90.00
_cell.angle_beta   90.00
_cell.angle_gamma   90.00
#
_symmetry.space_group_name_H-M   'P 1'
#
loop_
_entity.id
_entity.type
_entity.pdbx_description
1 polymer ?
#
loop_
_entity_poly.entity_id
_entity_poly.type
_entity_poly.pdbx_seq_one_letter_code
_entity_poly.pdbx_strand_id
1 'polypeptide(L)'
;KDEAEETIQQFTQISLEPGKQVRWSGIPREWAQAWANKRGLQTLSTAMGPLMVAEDARCRKRNKSLHEWSTYIKGASASFAECISKGSAVRVLLRPPPGRFHPEGTTTFQSLERPILEGTGELQTGCTLYATHITVVGAEDECYQLWPND
;
A
#
# COMPACT_ATOMS: atom_id res chain seq x y z
N LYS A 1 16.80 14.81 -10.90
CA LYS A 1 15.37 14.51 -11.12
C LYS A 1 14.80 14.09 -9.77
N ASP A 2 13.75 14.76 -9.31
CA ASP A 2 13.16 14.50 -8.00
C ASP A 2 12.59 13.06 -7.95
N GLU A 3 12.92 12.29 -6.91
CA GLU A 3 12.49 10.89 -6.78
C GLU A 3 10.98 10.78 -6.56
N ALA A 4 10.39 11.78 -5.91
CA ALA A 4 8.95 11.84 -5.68
C ALA A 4 8.22 12.10 -7.00
N GLU A 5 8.73 13.02 -7.83
CA GLU A 5 8.14 13.35 -9.13
C GLU A 5 8.14 12.14 -10.08
N GLU A 6 9.24 11.38 -10.16
CA GLU A 6 9.30 10.16 -10.96
C GLU A 6 8.30 9.09 -10.49
N THR A 7 8.16 8.95 -9.17
CA THR A 7 7.24 7.97 -8.58
C THR A 7 5.78 8.35 -8.83
N ILE A 8 5.43 9.63 -8.68
CA ILE A 8 4.09 10.16 -9.00
C ILE A 8 3.81 10.02 -10.50
N GLN A 9 4.79 10.32 -11.36
CA GLN A 9 4.66 10.13 -12.81
C GLN A 9 4.39 8.66 -13.15
N GLN A 10 5.07 7.71 -12.50
CA GLN A 10 4.83 6.29 -12.70
C GLN A 10 3.40 5.88 -12.28
N PHE A 11 2.88 6.44 -11.18
CA PHE A 11 1.51 6.16 -10.71
C PHE A 11 0.43 6.70 -11.63
N THR A 12 0.67 7.82 -12.31
CA THR A 12 -0.28 8.36 -13.30
C THR A 12 -0.31 7.54 -14.59
N GLN A 13 0.79 6.86 -14.94
CA GLN A 13 0.88 6.04 -16.16
C GLN A 13 0.21 4.66 -16.04
N ILE A 14 0.19 4.05 -14.85
CA ILE A 14 -0.29 2.66 -14.64
C ILE A 14 -1.82 2.54 -14.50
N SER A 15 -2.57 3.66 -14.61
CA SER A 15 -4.02 3.71 -14.41
C SER A 15 -4.45 3.02 -13.11
N LEU A 16 -4.31 3.73 -11.99
CA LEU A 16 -4.79 3.26 -10.69
C LEU A 16 -6.32 3.22 -10.68
N GLU A 17 -6.89 2.06 -11.03
CA GLU A 17 -8.33 1.88 -11.15
C GLU A 17 -8.99 1.96 -9.76
N PRO A 18 -9.97 2.88 -9.53
CA PRO A 18 -10.59 3.03 -8.22
C PRO A 18 -11.10 1.71 -7.64
N GLY A 19 -10.79 1.45 -6.36
CA GLY A 19 -11.25 0.23 -5.67
C GLY A 19 -10.37 -1.00 -5.91
N LYS A 20 -9.32 -0.91 -6.74
CA LYS A 20 -8.39 -2.02 -6.99
C LYS A 20 -7.11 -1.96 -6.17
N GLN A 21 -6.99 -1.03 -5.22
CA GLN A 21 -5.75 -0.83 -4.48
C GLN A 21 -5.71 -1.66 -3.20
N VAL A 22 -4.53 -2.23 -2.95
CA VAL A 22 -4.26 -3.08 -1.80
C VAL A 22 -3.11 -2.53 -0.97
N ARG A 23 -3.31 -2.51 0.35
CA ARG A 23 -2.30 -2.31 1.39
C ARG A 23 -2.25 -3.52 2.30
N TRP A 24 -1.19 -3.61 3.10
CA TRP A 24 -1.05 -4.68 4.07
C TRP A 24 -0.26 -4.23 5.28
N SER A 25 -0.52 -4.86 6.43
CA SER A 25 0.28 -4.71 7.64
C SER A 25 0.37 -6.03 8.38
N GLY A 26 1.56 -6.34 8.93
CA GLY A 26 1.78 -7.58 9.69
C GLY A 26 1.73 -8.88 8.87
N ILE A 27 1.71 -8.79 7.53
CA ILE A 27 1.73 -9.93 6.60
C ILE A 27 2.95 -9.82 5.68
N PRO A 28 3.59 -10.95 5.28
CA PRO A 28 4.66 -10.94 4.30
C PRO A 28 4.25 -10.30 2.96
N ARG A 29 5.13 -9.48 2.39
CA ARG A 29 4.92 -8.83 1.07
C ARG A 29 4.54 -9.85 0.00
N GLU A 30 5.22 -10.99 -0.03
CA GLU A 30 5.03 -12.01 -1.07
C GLU A 30 3.58 -12.53 -1.08
N TRP A 31 3.00 -12.70 0.12
CA TRP A 31 1.62 -13.17 0.27
C TRP A 31 0.62 -12.11 -0.16
N ALA A 32 0.83 -10.86 0.25
CA ALA A 32 0.01 -9.74 -0.17
C ALA A 32 0.03 -9.56 -1.70
N GLN A 33 1.21 -9.66 -2.31
CA GLN A 33 1.37 -9.55 -3.76
C GLN A 33 0.69 -10.72 -4.49
N ALA A 34 0.91 -11.96 -4.05
CA ALA A 34 0.28 -13.13 -4.67
C ALA A 34 -1.25 -13.07 -4.59
N TRP A 35 -1.77 -12.68 -3.43
CA TRP A 35 -3.20 -12.51 -3.20
C TRP A 35 -3.81 -11.42 -4.10
N ALA A 36 -3.11 -10.29 -4.26
CA ALA A 36 -3.52 -9.19 -5.12
C ALA A 36 -3.48 -9.59 -6.61
N ASN A 37 -2.40 -10.23 -7.06
CA ASN A 37 -2.24 -10.69 -8.44
C ASN A 37 -3.38 -11.62 -8.87
N LYS A 38 -3.74 -12.59 -8.01
CA LYS A 38 -4.84 -13.54 -8.28
C LYS A 38 -6.19 -12.84 -8.51
N ARG A 39 -6.35 -11.61 -8.01
CA ARG A 39 -7.59 -10.82 -8.05
C ARG A 39 -7.51 -9.62 -8.98
N GLY A 40 -6.42 -9.46 -9.72
CA GLY A 40 -6.20 -8.27 -10.56
C GLY A 40 -6.15 -6.97 -9.75
N LEU A 41 -5.69 -7.02 -8.51
CA LEU A 41 -5.55 -5.86 -7.62
C LEU A 41 -4.11 -5.32 -7.65
N GLN A 42 -3.95 -4.03 -7.34
CA GLN A 42 -2.73 -3.27 -7.46
C GLN A 42 -2.12 -2.96 -6.08
N THR A 43 -0.93 -3.49 -5.83
CA THR A 43 -0.07 -3.15 -4.68
C THR A 43 0.86 -1.97 -5.02
N LEU A 44 1.60 -1.44 -4.04
CA LEU A 44 2.69 -0.47 -4.30
C LEU A 44 3.71 -1.03 -5.28
N SER A 45 4.10 -2.30 -5.11
CA SER A 45 5.06 -2.94 -6.02
C SER A 45 4.51 -3.03 -7.45
N THR A 46 3.21 -3.24 -7.60
CA THR A 46 2.53 -3.23 -8.91
C THR A 46 2.57 -1.83 -9.50
N ALA A 47 2.17 -0.82 -8.73
CA ALA A 47 2.11 0.57 -9.14
C ALA A 47 3.48 1.14 -9.55
N MET A 48 4.52 0.82 -8.78
CA MET A 48 5.90 1.23 -9.08
C MET A 48 6.48 0.52 -10.31
N GLY A 49 5.96 -0.65 -10.66
CA GLY A 49 6.33 -1.41 -11.85
C GLY A 49 7.86 -1.51 -12.05
N PRO A 50 8.41 -0.97 -13.14
CA PRO A 50 9.85 -0.98 -13.42
C PRO A 50 10.76 -0.44 -12.32
N LEU A 51 10.28 0.53 -11.53
CA LEU A 51 11.06 1.12 -10.43
C LEU A 51 11.34 0.11 -9.30
N MET A 52 10.65 -1.03 -9.29
CA MET A 52 10.80 -2.12 -8.32
C MET A 52 11.48 -3.37 -8.87
N VAL A 53 11.72 -3.46 -10.17
CA VAL A 53 12.32 -4.65 -10.81
C VAL A 53 13.84 -4.53 -10.76
N ALA A 54 14.51 -5.40 -10.02
CA ALA A 54 15.95 -5.27 -9.74
C ALA A 54 16.82 -5.29 -11.00
N GLU A 55 16.33 -5.86 -12.09
CA GLU A 55 16.97 -5.99 -13.40
C GLU A 55 16.70 -4.80 -14.33
N ASP A 56 15.67 -3.97 -14.04
CA ASP A 56 15.35 -2.80 -14.86
C ASP A 56 16.32 -1.66 -14.53
N ALA A 57 16.81 -0.97 -15.57
CA ALA A 57 17.76 0.14 -15.42
C ALA A 57 17.18 1.33 -14.63
N ARG A 58 15.85 1.44 -14.54
CA ARG A 58 15.16 2.47 -13.75
C ARG A 58 15.09 2.13 -12.26
N CYS A 59 15.35 0.88 -11.87
CA CYS A 59 15.35 0.48 -10.46
C CYS A 59 16.59 1.01 -9.76
N ARG A 60 16.38 1.94 -8.83
CA ARG A 60 17.46 2.62 -8.10
C ARG A 60 18.07 1.79 -6.97
N LYS A 61 17.52 0.59 -6.69
CA LYS A 61 17.94 -0.24 -5.55
C LYS A 61 19.44 -0.54 -5.55
N ARG A 62 20.05 -0.76 -6.73
CA ARG A 62 21.48 -1.07 -6.85
C ARG A 62 22.39 0.12 -6.51
N ASN A 63 21.87 1.33 -6.60
CA ASN A 63 22.63 2.58 -6.41
C ASN A 63 22.34 3.23 -5.05
N LYS A 64 21.64 2.53 -4.15
CA LYS A 64 21.23 3.02 -2.83
C LYS A 64 21.69 2.06 -1.75
N SER A 65 22.12 2.59 -0.62
CA SER A 65 22.24 1.82 0.61
C SER A 65 20.87 1.27 1.05
N LEU A 66 20.86 0.29 1.97
CA LEU A 66 19.62 -0.23 2.54
C LEU A 66 18.77 0.85 3.20
N HIS A 67 19.41 1.84 3.84
CA HIS A 67 18.74 2.96 4.47
C HIS A 67 18.08 3.87 3.43
N GLU A 68 18.84 4.29 2.41
CA GLU A 68 18.33 5.14 1.33
C GLU A 68 17.22 4.47 0.52
N TRP A 69 17.33 3.15 0.30
CA TRP A 69 16.28 2.37 -0.33
C TRP A 69 15.01 2.34 0.53
N SER A 70 15.16 2.10 1.84
CA SER A 70 14.03 2.12 2.78
C SER A 70 13.32 3.48 2.80
N THR A 71 14.09 4.58 2.85
CA THR A 71 13.56 5.95 2.79
C THR A 71 12.86 6.22 1.46
N TYR A 72 13.43 5.80 0.34
CA TYR A 72 12.81 5.89 -0.99
C TYR A 72 11.47 5.14 -1.06
N ILE A 73 11.41 3.91 -0.54
CA ILE A 73 10.18 3.11 -0.51
C ILE A 73 9.12 3.75 0.40
N LYS A 74 9.51 4.33 1.54
CA LYS A 74 8.57 5.07 2.39
C LYS A 74 7.98 6.28 1.68
N GLY A 75 8.82 7.06 0.98
CA GLY A 75 8.37 8.18 0.15
C GLY A 75 7.40 7.73 -0.94
N ALA A 76 7.75 6.68 -1.67
CA ALA A 76 6.88 6.08 -2.68
C ALA A 76 5.54 5.59 -2.10
N SER A 77 5.57 5.02 -0.89
CA SER A 77 4.35 4.56 -0.22
C SER A 77 3.44 5.71 0.20
N ALA A 78 4.00 6.82 0.70
CA ALA A 78 3.26 8.03 1.02
C ALA A 78 2.59 8.63 -0.24
N SER A 79 3.35 8.81 -1.33
CA SER A 79 2.79 9.28 -2.59
C SER A 79 1.72 8.34 -3.13
N PHE A 80 1.91 7.03 -2.99
CA PHE A 80 0.90 6.06 -3.42
C PHE A 80 -0.34 6.11 -2.53
N ALA A 81 -0.22 6.38 -1.24
CA ALA A 81 -1.37 6.57 -0.34
C ALA A 81 -2.16 7.83 -0.72
N GLU A 82 -1.47 8.93 -1.03
CA GLU A 82 -2.09 10.17 -1.46
C GLU A 82 -2.79 10.04 -2.82
N CYS A 83 -2.22 9.30 -3.77
CA CYS A 83 -2.87 9.05 -5.06
C CYS A 83 -4.20 8.30 -4.89
N ILE A 84 -4.26 7.36 -3.93
CA ILE A 84 -5.39 6.43 -3.82
C ILE A 84 -6.42 6.87 -2.78
N SER A 85 -6.07 7.79 -1.86
CA SER A 85 -7.02 8.40 -0.92
C SER A 85 -8.10 9.22 -1.64
N LYS A 86 -7.82 9.68 -2.86
CA LYS A 86 -8.78 10.33 -3.77
C LYS A 86 -9.77 9.34 -4.42
N GLY A 87 -9.57 8.03 -4.23
CA GLY A 87 -10.42 6.95 -4.74
C GLY A 87 -11.52 6.52 -3.75
N SER A 88 -12.42 5.64 -4.19
CA SER A 88 -13.60 5.25 -3.41
C SER A 88 -13.31 4.30 -2.24
N ALA A 89 -12.43 3.31 -2.42
CA ALA A 89 -12.14 2.30 -1.40
C ALA A 89 -10.76 1.66 -1.57
N VAL A 90 -10.15 1.25 -0.45
CA VAL A 90 -8.87 0.54 -0.40
C VAL A 90 -9.01 -0.72 0.45
N ARG A 91 -8.49 -1.84 -0.06
CA ARG A 91 -8.39 -3.09 0.72
C ARG A 91 -7.10 -3.13 1.52
N VAL A 92 -7.19 -3.53 2.78
CA VAL A 92 -6.07 -3.63 3.72
C VAL A 92 -5.99 -5.07 4.23
N LEU A 93 -4.89 -5.76 3.92
CA LEU A 93 -4.64 -7.11 4.39
C LEU A 93 -4.01 -7.05 5.78
N LEU A 94 -4.67 -7.64 6.77
CA LEU A 94 -4.25 -7.60 8.17
C LEU A 94 -4.16 -9.00 8.75
N ARG A 95 -3.33 -9.14 9.78
CA ARG A 95 -3.36 -10.35 10.62
C ARG A 95 -4.77 -10.53 11.22
N PRO A 96 -5.22 -11.77 11.45
CA PRO A 96 -6.50 -12.02 12.09
C PRO A 96 -6.52 -11.45 13.53
N PRO A 97 -7.69 -11.09 14.06
CA PRO A 97 -7.86 -10.74 15.47
C PRO A 97 -7.31 -11.86 16.39
N PRO A 98 -6.84 -11.51 17.60
CA PRO A 98 -6.87 -10.19 18.23
C PRO A 98 -5.75 -9.23 17.79
N GLY A 99 -4.70 -9.73 17.14
CA GLY A 99 -3.47 -8.97 16.83
C GLY A 99 -3.42 -8.36 15.43
N ARG A 100 -4.45 -7.61 15.01
CA ARG A 100 -4.58 -7.08 13.63
C ARG A 100 -3.38 -6.27 13.16
N PHE A 101 -2.84 -5.45 14.05
CA PHE A 101 -1.77 -4.50 13.78
C PHE A 101 -0.50 -4.81 14.59
N HIS A 102 0.62 -4.17 14.22
CA HIS A 102 1.80 -4.19 15.07
C HIS A 102 1.51 -3.38 16.36
N PRO A 103 1.80 -3.91 17.56
CA PRO A 103 1.48 -3.26 18.83
C PRO A 103 2.08 -1.86 18.96
N GLU A 104 3.27 -1.65 18.40
CA GLU A 104 3.99 -0.37 18.51
C GLU A 104 3.54 0.69 17.48
N GLY A 105 2.66 0.37 16.53
CA GLY A 105 2.26 1.36 15.52
C GLY A 105 3.31 1.65 14.44
N THR A 106 4.45 0.97 14.46
CA THR A 106 5.66 1.34 13.71
C THR A 106 5.71 0.87 12.26
N THR A 107 4.68 0.17 11.77
CA THR A 107 4.65 -0.24 10.36
C THR A 107 4.45 0.97 9.45
N THR A 108 4.98 0.92 8.23
CA THR A 108 4.76 1.99 7.23
C THR A 108 3.26 2.22 7.00
N PHE A 109 2.47 1.14 6.96
CA PHE A 109 1.02 1.28 6.88
C PHE A 109 0.44 2.09 8.04
N GLN A 110 0.74 1.73 9.29
CA GLN A 110 0.15 2.39 10.47
C GLN A 110 0.62 3.83 10.68
N SER A 111 1.94 4.06 10.55
CA SER A 111 2.56 5.34 10.91
C SER A 111 2.52 6.40 9.81
N LEU A 112 2.38 5.99 8.55
CA LEU A 112 2.49 6.88 7.39
C LEU A 112 1.28 6.80 6.47
N GLU A 113 0.93 5.61 5.99
CA GLU A 113 -0.09 5.47 4.93
C GLU A 113 -1.51 5.63 5.48
N ARG A 114 -1.80 5.02 6.62
CA ARG A 114 -3.14 4.99 7.23
C ARG A 114 -3.66 6.40 7.53
N PRO A 115 -2.89 7.32 8.18
CA PRO A 115 -3.36 8.69 8.39
C PRO A 115 -3.74 9.43 7.11
N ILE A 116 -2.98 9.22 6.03
CA ILE A 116 -3.26 9.79 4.70
C ILE A 116 -4.55 9.21 4.11
N LEU A 117 -4.73 7.90 4.21
CA LEU A 117 -5.90 7.20 3.67
C LEU A 117 -7.18 7.49 4.45
N GLU A 118 -7.08 7.67 5.76
CA GLU A 118 -8.21 8.01 6.63
C GLU A 118 -8.64 9.47 6.47
N GLY A 119 -7.79 10.32 5.86
CA GLY A 119 -8.03 11.75 5.76
C GLY A 119 -7.93 12.46 7.11
N THR A 120 -7.05 11.97 8.00
CA THR A 120 -6.82 12.60 9.31
C THR A 120 -5.82 13.75 9.16
N GLY A 121 -6.10 14.91 9.78
CA GLY A 121 -5.25 16.11 9.68
C GLY A 121 -5.73 17.12 8.63
N GLU A 122 -4.82 17.75 7.88
CA GLU A 122 -5.14 18.78 6.87
C GLU A 122 -5.69 18.22 5.54
N LEU A 123 -5.65 16.90 5.37
CA LEU A 123 -6.10 16.21 4.16
C LEU A 123 -7.61 15.90 4.24
N GLN A 124 -8.43 16.64 3.50
CA GLN A 124 -9.90 16.51 3.55
C GLN A 124 -10.47 15.32 2.75
N THR A 125 -9.65 14.56 2.03
CA THR A 125 -10.10 13.41 1.22
C THR A 125 -9.58 12.11 1.79
N GLY A 126 -10.38 11.49 2.66
CA GLY A 126 -10.20 10.10 3.10
C GLY A 126 -10.94 9.12 2.18
N CYS A 127 -10.56 7.85 2.24
CA CYS A 127 -11.21 6.75 1.53
C CYS A 127 -11.74 5.70 2.51
N THR A 128 -12.65 4.85 2.04
CA THR A 128 -13.14 3.73 2.86
C THR A 128 -12.09 2.63 2.90
N LEU A 129 -11.74 2.17 4.10
CA LEU A 129 -10.82 1.05 4.29
C LEU A 129 -11.61 -0.23 4.55
N TYR A 130 -11.27 -1.30 3.84
CA TYR A 130 -11.81 -2.64 4.07
C TYR A 130 -10.70 -3.57 4.53
N ALA A 131 -10.85 -4.18 5.69
CA ALA A 131 -9.90 -5.16 6.21
C ALA A 131 -10.21 -6.57 5.69
N THR A 132 -9.18 -7.31 5.30
CA THR A 132 -9.27 -8.73 4.89
C THR A 132 -8.19 -9.54 5.59
N HIS A 133 -8.53 -10.77 5.99
CA HIS A 133 -7.63 -11.69 6.69
C HIS A 133 -7.28 -12.91 5.83
N ILE A 134 -6.29 -12.75 4.95
CA ILE A 134 -5.95 -13.77 3.93
C ILE A 134 -5.42 -15.09 4.51
N THR A 135 -5.07 -15.13 5.80
CA THR A 135 -4.56 -16.32 6.47
C THR A 135 -5.67 -17.13 7.14
N VAL A 136 -6.92 -16.67 7.10
CA VAL A 136 -8.08 -17.39 7.63
C VAL A 136 -8.66 -18.22 6.49
N VAL A 137 -8.49 -19.54 6.58
CA VAL A 137 -8.95 -20.49 5.56
C VAL A 137 -10.47 -20.38 5.39
N GLY A 138 -10.93 -20.21 4.15
CA GLY A 138 -12.34 -20.04 3.80
C GLY A 138 -12.88 -18.62 3.94
N ALA A 139 -12.07 -17.67 4.43
CA ALA A 139 -12.42 -16.26 4.55
C ALA A 139 -11.36 -15.35 3.88
N GLU A 140 -10.58 -15.88 2.94
CA GLU A 140 -9.48 -15.15 2.29
C GLU A 140 -9.95 -13.97 1.44
N ASP A 141 -11.23 -13.96 1.07
CA ASP A 141 -11.92 -12.94 0.28
C ASP A 141 -12.87 -12.05 1.09
N GLU A 142 -13.18 -12.48 2.31
CA GLU A 142 -14.09 -11.77 3.19
C GLU A 142 -13.45 -10.47 3.65
N CYS A 143 -14.27 -9.42 3.70
CA CYS A 143 -13.83 -8.14 4.19
C CYS A 143 -14.90 -7.47 5.03
N TYR A 144 -14.46 -6.69 6.00
CA TYR A 144 -15.32 -5.81 6.77
C TYR A 144 -14.74 -4.39 6.71
N GLN A 145 -15.60 -3.41 6.95
CA GLN A 145 -15.20 -2.02 6.92
C GLN A 145 -14.33 -1.69 8.15
N LEU A 146 -13.10 -1.28 7.91
CA LEU A 146 -12.11 -0.88 8.91
C LEU A 146 -12.17 0.63 9.22
N TRP A 147 -12.61 1.44 8.27
CA TRP A 147 -12.73 2.89 8.47
C TRP A 147 -13.87 3.42 7.58
N PRO A 148 -14.73 4.34 8.08
CA PRO A 148 -14.71 4.97 9.42
C PRO A 148 -15.46 4.20 10.52
N ASN A 149 -15.92 2.97 10.26
CA ASN A 149 -16.92 2.29 11.11
C ASN A 149 -16.37 1.17 12.04
N ASP A 150 -15.04 0.96 12.15
CA ASP A 150 -14.45 -0.17 12.93
C ASP A 150 -14.62 -0.06 14.44
#